data_AF-A0A933HTP2-F1
#
_entry.id   AF-A0A933HTP2-F1
#
_cell.length_a   1.000
_cell.length_b   1.000
_cell.length_c   1.000
_cell.angle_alpha   90.00
_cell.angle_beta   90.00
_cell.angle_gamma   90.00
#
_symmetry.space_group_name_H-M   'P 1'
#
loop_
_entity.id
_entity.type
_entity.pdbx_description
1 polymer ?
#
loop_
_entity_poly.entity_id
_entity_poly.type
_entity_poly.pdbx_seq_one_letter_code
_entity_poly.pdbx_strand_id
1 'polypeptide(L)' 'MHRYLLFDSHCSKCTDIARAIEKEAQGKLEALTLHDEQARTMLDAAYPNGWEHAPYLVTVS' A
#
# COMPACT_ATOMS: atom_id res chain seq x y z
N MET A 1 11.95 10.15 2.88
CA MET A 1 11.05 9.38 1.99
C MET A 1 10.47 8.22 2.76
N HIS A 2 9.19 8.30 3.07
CA HIS A 2 8.42 7.14 3.52
C HIS A 2 8.00 6.31 2.29
N ARG A 3 8.02 4.99 2.43
CA ARG A 3 7.61 4.04 1.38
C ARG A 3 6.48 3.21 1.90
N TYR A 4 5.41 3.11 1.12
CA TYR A 4 4.22 2.37 1.46
C TYR A 4 3.99 1.25 0.45
N LEU A 5 3.71 0.06 0.95
CA LEU A 5 3.13 -1.03 0.16
C LEU A 5 1.63 -1.00 0.37
N LEU A 6 0.89 -0.72 -0.70
CA LEU A 6 -0.56 -0.72 -0.69
C LEU A 6 -1.09 -2.07 -1.14
N PHE A 7 -2.07 -2.61 -0.42
CA PHE A 7 -2.66 -3.92 -0.71
C PHE A 7 -4.18 -3.93 -0.48
N ASP A 8 -4.90 -4.81 -1.18
CA ASP A 8 -6.33 -5.02 -0.91
C ASP A 8 -6.53 -5.95 0.29
N SER A 9 -7.05 -5.42 1.41
CA SER A 9 -7.33 -6.26 2.59
C SER A 9 -8.53 -7.19 2.45
N HIS A 10 -9.37 -7.05 1.42
CA HIS A 10 -10.39 -8.06 1.11
C HIS A 10 -9.78 -9.33 0.48
N CYS A 11 -8.55 -9.25 -0.02
CA CYS A 11 -7.77 -10.40 -0.45
C CYS A 11 -6.92 -10.93 0.73
N SER A 12 -7.31 -12.07 1.30
CA SER A 12 -6.60 -12.68 2.43
C SER A 12 -5.13 -12.98 2.12
N LYS A 13 -4.85 -13.54 0.94
CA LYS A 13 -3.48 -13.79 0.45
C LYS A 13 -2.65 -12.50 0.32
N CYS A 14 -3.28 -11.41 -0.09
CA CYS A 14 -2.62 -10.12 -0.26
C CYS A 14 -2.24 -9.52 1.11
N THR A 15 -3.13 -9.67 2.10
CA THR A 15 -2.86 -9.31 3.49
C THR A 15 -1.66 -10.07 4.06
N ASP A 16 -1.62 -11.39 3.85
CA ASP A 16 -0.51 -12.23 4.34
C ASP A 16 0.83 -11.84 3.70
N ILE A 17 0.84 -11.60 2.38
CA ILE A 17 2.03 -11.17 1.64
C ILE A 17 2.49 -9.79 2.11
N ALA A 18 1.57 -8.83 2.27
CA ALA A 18 1.92 -7.46 2.67
C ALA A 18 2.56 -7.43 4.06
N ARG A 19 2.00 -8.17 5.02
CA ARG A 19 2.57 -8.31 6.38
C ARG A 19 3.94 -8.98 6.38
N ALA A 20 4.13 -9.99 5.54
CA ALA A 20 5.44 -10.65 5.40
C ALA A 20 6.49 -9.66 4.86
N ILE A 21 6.15 -8.88 3.84
CA ILE A 21 7.07 -7.89 3.27
C ILE A 21 7.39 -6.79 4.28
N GLU A 22 6.39 -6.24 4.98
CA GLU A 22 6.58 -5.22 6.02
C GLU A 22 7.54 -5.70 7.12
N LYS A 23 7.35 -6.94 7.59
CA LYS A 23 8.23 -7.57 8.59
C LYS A 23 9.68 -7.67 8.09
N GLU A 24 9.88 -8.16 6.87
CA GLU A 24 11.22 -8.30 6.28
C GLU A 24 11.88 -6.95 5.94
N ALA A 25 11.08 -5.91 5.71
CA ALA A 25 11.57 -4.57 5.39
C ALA A 25 12.18 -3.84 6.60
N GLN A 26 12.03 -4.36 7.83
CA GLN A 26 12.63 -3.79 9.05
C GLN A 26 12.37 -2.28 9.22
N GLY A 27 11.12 -1.86 9.00
CA GLY A 27 10.71 -0.45 9.13
C GLY A 27 11.08 0.45 7.96
N LYS A 28 11.64 -0.10 6.87
CA LYS A 28 11.89 0.65 5.62
C LYS A 28 10.66 0.79 4.73
N LEU A 29 9.60 0.04 5.03
CA LEU A 29 8.36 -0.04 4.30
C LEU A 29 7.23 -0.25 5.31
N GLU A 30 6.12 0.45 5.11
CA GLU A 30 4.89 0.29 5.88
C GLU A 30 3.80 -0.27 4.96
N ALA A 31 3.03 -1.26 5.45
CA ALA A 31 1.94 -1.85 4.69
C ALA A 31 0.60 -1.18 5.04
N LEU A 32 -0.09 -0.63 4.03
CA LEU A 32 -1.39 0.02 4.21
C LEU A 32 -2.45 -0.61 3.29
N THR A 33 -3.67 -0.75 3.80
CA THR A 33 -4.78 -1.29 3.01
C THR A 33 -5.39 -0.22 2.10
N LEU A 34 -5.82 -0.60 0.89
CA LEU A 34 -6.57 0.26 -0.04
C LEU A 34 -7.88 0.81 0.55
N HIS A 35 -8.40 0.17 1.60
CA HIS A 35 -9.61 0.58 2.30
C HIS A 35 -9.36 1.64 3.38
N ASP A 36 -8.10 2.00 3.62
CA ASP A 36 -7.71 3.08 4.52
C ASP A 36 -7.83 4.46 3.82
N GLU A 37 -8.30 5.46 4.56
CA GLU A 37 -8.45 6.83 4.03
C GLU A 37 -7.11 7.45 3.60
N GLN A 38 -6.04 7.18 4.35
CA GLN A 38 -4.70 7.63 4.03
C GLN A 38 -4.21 7.00 2.74
N ALA A 39 -4.42 5.70 2.54
CA ALA A 39 -4.03 4.99 1.33
C ALA A 39 -4.75 5.54 0.09
N ARG A 40 -6.06 5.77 0.17
CA ARG A 40 -6.84 6.38 -0.92
C ARG A 40 -6.33 7.78 -1.25
N THR A 41 -6.11 8.62 -0.23
CA THR A 41 -5.58 9.98 -0.43
C THR A 41 -4.24 9.97 -1.17
N MET A 42 -3.34 9.05 -0.81
CA MET A 42 -2.05 8.91 -1.49
C MET A 42 -2.19 8.41 -2.93
N LEU A 43 -3.09 7.45 -3.17
CA LEU A 43 -3.35 6.92 -4.51
C LEU A 43 -3.99 7.94 -5.44
N ASP A 44 -4.97 8.70 -4.96
CA ASP A 44 -5.63 9.74 -5.75
C ASP A 44 -4.65 10.86 -6.13
N ALA A 45 -3.69 11.16 -5.25
CA ALA A 45 -2.61 12.10 -5.55
C ALA A 45 -1.57 11.53 -6.54
N ALA A 46 -1.19 10.25 -6.40
CA ALA A 46 -0.19 9.60 -7.25
C ALA A 46 -0.72 9.19 -8.63
N TYR A 47 -1.99 8.86 -8.72
CA TYR A 47 -2.69 8.34 -9.91
C TYR A 47 -3.98 9.14 -10.15
N PRO A 48 -3.88 10.41 -10.61
CA PRO A 48 -5.03 11.31 -10.75
C PRO A 48 -6.05 10.85 -11.81
N ASN A 49 -5.66 9.92 -12.69
CA ASN A 49 -6.53 9.35 -13.72
C ASN A 49 -7.19 8.03 -13.27
N GLY A 50 -7.05 7.66 -12.00
CA GLY A 50 -7.59 6.43 -11.42
C GLY A 50 -6.53 5.35 -11.19
N TRP A 51 -6.90 4.39 -10.35
CA TRP A 51 -6.10 3.23 -9.94
C TRP A 51 -7.01 1.99 -9.82
N GLU A 52 -6.43 0.80 -9.90
CA GLU A 52 -7.17 -0.48 -9.86
C GLU A 52 -6.82 -1.29 -8.60
N HIS A 53 -7.53 -2.39 -8.35
CA HIS A 53 -7.27 -3.26 -7.19
C HIS A 53 -6.11 -4.24 -7.46
N ALA A 54 -4.88 -3.72 -7.39
CA ALA A 54 -3.64 -4.49 -7.39
C ALA A 54 -2.71 -3.97 -6.27
N PRO A 55 -1.63 -4.70 -5.91
CA PRO A 55 -0.62 -4.15 -4.99
C PRO A 55 0.18 -3.02 -5.65
N TYR A 56 0.32 -1.87 -4.98
CA TYR A 56 1.09 -0.72 -5.46
C TYR A 56 2.21 -0.37 -4.49
N LEU A 57 3.33 0.14 -5.03
CA LEU A 57 4.38 0.78 -4.24
C LEU A 57 4.27 2.29 -4.39
N VAL A 58 3.99 3.00 -3.30
CA VAL A 58 3.87 4.47 -3.29
C VAL A 58 5.02 5.09 -2.53
N THR A 59 5.53 6.19 -3.07
CA THR A 59 6.61 6.98 -2.46
C THR A 59 6.12 8.40 -2.23
N VAL A 60 6.13 8.84 -0.96
CA VAL A 60 5.71 10.20 -0.58
C VAL A 60 6.94 11.01 -0.19
N SER A 61 7.01 12.24 -0.72
CA SER A 61 8.10 13.20 -0.51
C SER A 61 7.84 14.06 0.71
#